data_AF-A0A183IQ94-F1
#
_entry.id   AF-A0A183IQ94-F1
#
_cell.length_a   1.000
_cell.length_b   1.000
_cell.length_c   1.000
_cell.angle_alpha   90.00
_cell.angle_beta   90.00
_cell.angle_gamma   90.00
#
_symmetry.space_group_name_H-M   'P 1'
#
loop_
_entity.id
_entity.type
_entity.pdbx_description
1 polymer ?
#
loop_
_entity_poly.entity_id
_entity_poly.type
_entity_poly.pdbx_seq_one_letter_code
_entity_poly.pdbx_strand_id
1 'polypeptide(L)'
;MFLLYFSMFSRIVSAEGAFFRSQQKDEPDLSDDEKLQICSELFFQSPKTFLARYGKYLLKDDIPLFSDFRDDYEVDFHLRGMCEIEAFGNRACVVRNRRYNKLRHLVEEGQYFSDYEMRKRDPLLYESLIGRFQSEQEVRAVFHSNEHQSSTLSDMILKFYDTKNVRSLHFISRPLRVVRKNYSEHV
;
A
#
# COMPACT_ATOMS: atom_id res chain seq x y z
N MET A 1 21.36 -12.24 34.95
CA MET A 1 20.27 -11.66 34.14
C MET A 1 20.76 -10.55 33.22
N PHE A 2 21.51 -9.54 33.70
CA PHE A 2 22.02 -8.43 32.87
C PHE A 2 22.96 -8.82 31.72
N LEU A 3 23.81 -9.85 31.88
CA LEU A 3 24.77 -10.25 30.84
C LEU A 3 24.09 -10.82 29.57
N LEU A 4 22.88 -11.36 29.69
CA LEU A 4 22.17 -11.97 28.56
C LEU A 4 21.75 -10.90 27.52
N TYR A 5 21.34 -9.73 28.01
CA TYR A 5 20.84 -8.62 27.18
C TYR A 5 21.94 -7.59 26.83
N PHE A 6 23.11 -7.67 27.49
CA PHE A 6 24.18 -6.69 27.33
C PHE A 6 24.69 -6.60 25.89
N SER A 7 24.86 -7.73 25.21
CA SER A 7 25.28 -7.78 23.80
C SER A 7 24.28 -7.08 22.88
N MET A 8 22.99 -7.30 23.11
CA MET A 8 21.89 -6.66 22.38
C MET A 8 21.89 -5.14 22.60
N PHE A 9 21.98 -4.70 23.86
CA PHE A 9 21.98 -3.27 24.19
C PHE A 9 23.23 -2.55 23.69
N SER A 10 24.41 -3.14 23.85
CA SER A 10 25.68 -2.57 23.37
C SER A 10 25.64 -2.33 21.85
N ARG A 11 25.09 -3.27 21.07
CA ARG A 11 24.91 -3.09 19.62
C ARG A 11 24.00 -1.92 19.27
N ILE A 12 22.90 -1.72 20.01
CA ILE A 12 21.99 -0.58 19.80
C ILE A 12 22.70 0.73 20.12
N VAL A 13 23.49 0.76 21.19
CA VAL A 13 24.25 1.95 21.64
C VAL A 13 25.34 2.33 20.64
N SER A 14 26.03 1.35 20.06
CA SER A 14 27.04 1.58 19.02
C SER A 14 26.46 1.91 17.64
N ALA A 15 25.14 1.79 17.44
CA ALA A 15 24.53 2.03 16.15
C ALA A 15 24.40 3.54 15.84
N GLU A 16 24.99 3.96 14.72
CA GLU A 16 24.88 5.34 14.26
C GLU A 16 23.41 5.71 13.95
N GLY A 17 22.95 6.84 14.50
CA GLY A 17 21.59 7.35 14.31
C GLY A 17 20.50 6.66 15.13
N ALA A 18 20.86 5.88 16.15
CA ALA A 18 19.88 5.38 17.13
C ALA A 18 19.33 6.54 17.99
N PHE A 19 18.00 6.64 18.08
CA PHE A 19 17.33 7.68 18.87
C PHE A 19 17.04 7.16 20.28
N PHE A 20 17.52 7.86 21.31
CA PHE A 20 17.31 7.49 22.71
C PHE A 20 16.34 8.45 23.40
N ARG A 21 16.64 9.75 23.31
CA ARG A 21 15.84 10.84 23.87
C ARG A 21 16.00 12.08 22.99
N SER A 22 15.01 12.98 23.03
CA SER A 22 15.18 14.32 22.47
C SER A 22 16.11 15.13 23.37
N GLN A 23 17.28 15.52 22.84
CA GLN A 23 18.20 16.44 23.50
C GLN A 23 17.95 17.87 23.06
N GLN A 24 18.15 18.84 23.96
CA GLN A 24 18.16 20.26 23.59
C GLN A 24 19.51 20.66 22.98
N LYS A 25 19.53 21.78 22.23
CA LYS A 25 20.71 22.24 21.49
C LYS A 25 21.95 22.46 22.36
N ASP A 26 21.76 22.78 23.64
CA ASP A 26 22.84 23.10 24.59
C ASP A 26 23.09 21.97 25.61
N GLU A 27 22.45 20.80 25.44
CA GLU A 27 22.69 19.63 26.28
C GLU A 27 23.93 18.85 25.79
N PRO A 28 24.74 18.29 26.71
CA PRO A 28 25.86 17.43 26.33
C PRO A 28 25.35 16.15 25.65
N ASP A 29 26.18 15.57 24.79
CA ASP A 29 25.92 14.28 24.17
C ASP A 29 25.73 13.19 25.24
N LEU A 30 24.74 12.31 25.04
CA LEU A 30 24.46 11.21 25.95
C LEU A 30 25.67 10.27 26.05
N SER A 31 26.06 9.95 27.28
CA SER A 31 27.06 8.91 27.54
C SER A 31 26.53 7.54 27.13
N ASP A 32 27.42 6.63 26.78
CA ASP A 32 27.05 5.25 26.43
C ASP A 32 26.36 4.53 27.61
N ASP A 33 26.75 4.84 28.85
CA ASP A 33 26.10 4.32 30.05
C ASP A 33 24.66 4.83 30.19
N GLU A 34 24.40 6.10 29.86
CA GLU A 34 23.05 6.68 29.89
C GLU A 34 22.18 6.09 28.79
N LYS A 35 22.72 5.87 27.60
CA LYS A 35 22.02 5.21 26.49
C LYS A 35 21.66 3.77 26.86
N LEU A 36 22.58 3.03 27.49
CA LEU A 36 22.32 1.67 27.99
C LEU A 36 21.20 1.68 29.02
N GLN A 37 21.22 2.62 29.96
CA GLN A 37 20.18 2.74 30.98
C GLN A 37 18.81 2.99 30.35
N ILE A 38 18.69 3.97 29.44
CA ILE A 38 17.43 4.27 28.72
C ILE A 38 16.93 3.05 27.95
N CYS A 39 17.81 2.33 27.24
CA CYS A 39 17.43 1.14 26.48
C CYS A 39 16.92 0.02 27.39
N SER A 40 17.64 -0.26 28.47
CA SER A 40 17.27 -1.32 29.41
C SER A 40 15.95 -1.01 30.12
N GLU A 41 15.75 0.24 30.55
CA GLU A 41 14.50 0.68 31.18
C GLU A 41 13.32 0.53 30.21
N LEU A 42 13.48 0.98 28.96
CA LEU A 42 12.42 0.84 27.95
C LEU A 42 12.10 -0.63 27.64
N PHE A 43 13.10 -1.51 27.60
CA PHE A 43 12.92 -2.94 27.35
C PHE A 43 12.04 -3.59 28.42
N PHE A 44 12.31 -3.33 29.70
CA PHE A 44 11.54 -3.93 30.80
C PHE A 44 10.18 -3.26 31.02
N GLN A 45 10.05 -1.96 30.76
CA GLN A 45 8.77 -1.24 30.92
C GLN A 45 7.82 -1.49 29.75
N SER A 46 8.31 -1.46 28.51
CA SER A 46 7.50 -1.60 27.30
C SER A 46 8.29 -2.29 26.17
N PRO A 47 8.30 -3.64 26.15
CA PRO A 47 8.96 -4.41 25.11
C PRO A 47 8.48 -4.05 23.69
N LYS A 48 7.19 -3.72 23.53
CA LYS A 48 6.62 -3.29 22.24
C LYS A 48 7.19 -1.97 21.73
N THR A 49 7.31 -0.97 22.60
CA THR A 49 7.89 0.33 22.22
C THR A 49 9.38 0.18 21.93
N PHE A 50 10.07 -0.67 22.69
CA PHE A 50 11.45 -1.04 22.44
C PHE A 50 11.61 -1.65 21.04
N LEU A 51 10.80 -2.65 20.68
CA LEU A 51 10.83 -3.29 19.36
C LEU A 51 10.48 -2.32 18.22
N ALA A 52 9.49 -1.46 18.41
CA ALA A 52 9.13 -0.46 17.41
C ALA A 52 10.28 0.53 17.12
N ARG A 53 11.06 0.90 18.14
CA ARG A 53 12.14 1.88 18.04
C ARG A 53 13.47 1.26 17.61
N TYR A 54 13.86 0.16 18.23
CA TYR A 54 15.18 -0.45 18.10
C TYR A 54 15.19 -1.78 17.35
N GLY A 55 14.03 -2.32 16.95
CA GLY A 55 13.94 -3.62 16.28
C GLY A 55 14.78 -3.74 15.00
N LYS A 56 15.08 -2.63 14.33
CA LYS A 56 15.98 -2.59 13.15
C LYS A 56 17.46 -2.89 13.46
N TYR A 57 17.89 -2.81 14.71
CA TYR A 57 19.26 -3.07 15.15
C TYR A 57 19.43 -4.44 15.84
N LEU A 58 18.33 -5.18 15.99
CA LEU A 58 18.31 -6.49 16.63
C LEU A 58 18.70 -7.57 15.61
N LEU A 59 19.29 -8.64 16.13
CA LEU A 59 19.60 -9.86 15.38
C LEU A 59 18.57 -10.95 15.69
N LYS A 60 18.51 -11.96 14.82
CA LYS A 60 17.69 -13.16 15.03
C LYS A 60 17.97 -13.87 16.35
N ASP A 61 19.23 -13.87 16.79
CA ASP A 61 19.65 -14.47 18.06
C ASP A 61 19.09 -13.74 19.29
N ASP A 62 18.61 -12.51 19.12
CA ASP A 62 17.96 -11.75 20.19
C ASP A 62 16.48 -12.10 20.33
N ILE A 63 15.85 -12.73 19.33
CA ILE A 63 14.40 -13.05 19.35
C ILE A 63 14.00 -13.93 20.55
N PRO A 64 14.78 -14.96 20.94
CA PRO A 64 14.50 -15.75 22.13
C PRO A 64 14.48 -14.93 23.42
N LEU A 65 15.15 -13.79 23.48
CA LEU A 65 15.18 -12.89 24.65
C LEU A 65 13.81 -12.29 24.97
N PHE A 66 12.86 -12.37 24.03
CA PHE A 66 11.50 -11.87 24.16
C PHE A 66 10.47 -12.98 24.43
N SER A 67 10.91 -14.21 24.77
CA SER A 67 10.01 -15.33 25.09
C SER A 67 8.97 -14.97 26.13
N ASP A 68 9.39 -14.23 27.14
CA ASP A 68 8.58 -13.90 28.33
C ASP A 68 7.54 -12.82 28.04
N PHE A 69 7.63 -12.16 26.88
CA PHE A 69 6.75 -11.06 26.46
C PHE A 69 5.83 -11.44 25.30
N ARG A 70 5.79 -12.72 24.91
CA ARG A 70 4.99 -13.20 23.77
C ARG A 70 3.47 -13.20 24.00
N ASP A 71 3.02 -13.00 25.23
CA ASP A 71 1.59 -12.86 25.53
C ASP A 71 1.01 -11.56 24.93
N ASP A 72 1.85 -10.56 24.63
CA ASP A 72 1.43 -9.35 23.94
C ASP A 72 1.46 -9.55 22.41
N TYR A 73 0.31 -9.37 21.77
CA TYR A 73 0.15 -9.43 20.31
C TYR A 73 1.09 -8.47 19.57
N GLU A 74 1.32 -7.26 20.10
CA GLU A 74 2.18 -6.27 19.44
C GLU A 74 3.63 -6.74 19.40
N VAL A 75 4.12 -7.34 20.49
CA VAL A 75 5.46 -7.91 20.57
C VAL A 75 5.61 -9.03 19.54
N ASP A 76 4.67 -9.96 19.51
CA ASP A 76 4.72 -11.07 18.56
C ASP A 76 4.61 -10.62 17.09
N PHE A 77 3.80 -9.58 16.81
CA PHE A 77 3.73 -8.95 15.49
C PHE A 77 5.09 -8.39 15.05
N HIS A 78 5.77 -7.67 15.93
CA HIS A 78 7.09 -7.11 15.64
C HIS A 78 8.14 -8.21 15.39
N LEU A 79 8.17 -9.26 16.22
CA LEU A 79 9.10 -10.38 16.07
C LEU A 79 8.86 -11.17 14.78
N ARG A 80 7.59 -11.42 14.42
CA ARG A 80 7.23 -12.05 13.14
C ARG A 80 7.69 -11.20 11.96
N GLY A 81 7.44 -9.89 12.00
CA GLY A 81 7.87 -8.98 10.94
C GLY A 81 9.39 -8.98 10.72
N MET A 82 10.19 -9.12 11.79
CA MET A 82 11.65 -9.25 11.68
C MET A 82 12.06 -10.55 10.99
N CYS A 83 11.47 -11.69 11.39
CA CYS A 83 11.71 -12.98 10.74
C CYS A 83 11.33 -12.95 9.26
N GLU A 84 10.22 -12.29 8.90
CA GLU A 84 9.77 -12.18 7.52
C GLU A 84 10.71 -11.35 6.63
N ILE A 85 11.25 -10.23 7.15
CA ILE A 85 12.20 -9.41 6.38
C ILE A 85 13.49 -10.18 6.09
N GLU A 86 13.98 -10.97 7.05
CA GLU A 86 15.14 -11.83 6.81
C GLU A 86 14.83 -12.97 5.83
N ALA A 87 13.67 -13.63 5.98
CA ALA A 87 13.30 -14.79 5.16
C ALA A 87 12.94 -14.42 3.71
N PHE A 88 12.21 -13.34 3.49
CA PHE A 88 11.73 -12.91 2.18
C PHE A 88 12.62 -11.83 1.53
N GLY A 89 13.68 -11.40 2.23
CA GLY A 89 14.62 -10.37 1.79
C GLY A 89 14.03 -8.96 1.83
N ASN A 90 14.55 -8.09 0.95
CA ASN A 90 14.26 -6.65 0.92
C ASN A 90 12.76 -6.35 1.13
N ARG A 91 12.45 -5.44 2.05
CA ARG A 91 11.10 -4.94 2.37
C ARG A 91 10.29 -4.57 1.13
N ALA A 92 10.94 -4.12 0.05
CA ALA A 92 10.31 -3.86 -1.25
C ALA A 92 9.67 -5.11 -1.88
N CYS A 93 10.27 -6.29 -1.73
CA CYS A 93 9.75 -7.58 -2.19
C CYS A 93 8.46 -7.93 -1.45
N VAL A 94 8.46 -7.84 -0.11
CA VAL A 94 7.28 -8.10 0.72
C VAL A 94 6.12 -7.17 0.34
N VAL A 95 6.39 -5.87 0.16
CA VAL A 95 5.37 -4.90 -0.28
C VAL A 95 4.84 -5.23 -1.66
N ARG A 96 5.71 -5.63 -2.61
CA ARG A 96 5.31 -6.03 -3.96
C ARG A 96 4.41 -7.27 -3.91
N ASN A 97 4.77 -8.29 -3.15
CA ASN A 97 4.01 -9.52 -3.00
C ASN A 97 2.65 -9.27 -2.34
N ARG A 98 2.59 -8.42 -1.31
CA ARG A 98 1.32 -8.02 -0.69
C ARG A 98 0.41 -7.29 -1.67
N ARG A 99 0.94 -6.34 -2.45
CA ARG A 99 0.18 -5.63 -3.48
C ARG A 99 -0.33 -6.57 -4.56
N TYR A 100 0.51 -7.50 -5.00
CA TYR A 100 0.14 -8.51 -5.97
C TYR A 100 -0.97 -9.44 -5.46
N ASN A 101 -0.88 -9.90 -4.22
CA ASN A 101 -1.94 -10.72 -3.62
C ASN A 101 -3.27 -9.95 -3.51
N LYS A 102 -3.24 -8.67 -3.10
CA LYS A 102 -4.47 -7.87 -3.09
C LYS A 102 -5.03 -7.67 -4.49
N LEU A 103 -4.18 -7.46 -5.50
CA LEU A 103 -4.60 -7.39 -6.90
C LEU A 103 -5.31 -8.68 -7.33
N ARG A 104 -4.73 -9.85 -7.02
CA ARG A 104 -5.36 -11.14 -7.33
C ARG A 104 -6.74 -11.29 -6.68
N HIS A 105 -6.85 -10.94 -5.40
CA HIS A 105 -8.16 -10.94 -4.72
C HIS A 105 -9.17 -10.02 -5.41
N LEU A 106 -8.78 -8.80 -5.80
CA LEU A 106 -9.68 -7.88 -6.51
C LEU A 106 -10.12 -8.39 -7.89
N VAL A 107 -9.26 -9.16 -8.56
CA VAL A 107 -9.58 -9.83 -9.82
C VAL A 107 -10.55 -10.99 -9.58
N GLU A 108 -10.30 -11.81 -8.55
CA GLU A 108 -11.16 -12.95 -8.18
C GLU A 108 -12.56 -12.50 -7.70
N GLU A 109 -12.64 -11.43 -6.92
CA GLU A 109 -13.91 -10.80 -6.51
C GLU A 109 -14.70 -10.25 -7.71
N GLY A 110 -14.03 -9.85 -8.79
CA GLY A 110 -14.63 -9.40 -10.05
C GLY A 110 -15.36 -8.05 -10.01
N GLN A 111 -15.62 -7.49 -8.82
CA GLN A 111 -16.35 -6.22 -8.68
C GLN A 111 -15.48 -5.02 -9.03
N TYR A 112 -14.24 -4.98 -8.54
CA TYR A 112 -13.36 -3.82 -8.69
C TYR A 112 -13.02 -3.56 -10.15
N PHE A 113 -12.66 -4.58 -10.93
CA PHE A 113 -12.32 -4.46 -12.35
C PHE A 113 -13.52 -4.63 -13.30
N SER A 114 -14.74 -4.44 -12.80
CA SER A 114 -15.91 -4.38 -13.67
C SER A 114 -15.89 -3.12 -14.53
N ASP A 115 -16.48 -3.20 -15.72
CA ASP A 115 -16.59 -2.06 -16.65
C ASP A 115 -17.24 -0.84 -16.00
N TYR A 116 -18.25 -1.07 -15.16
CA TYR A 116 -18.92 -0.01 -14.41
C TYR A 116 -17.97 0.71 -13.44
N GLU A 117 -17.28 -0.04 -12.57
CA GLU A 117 -16.38 0.55 -11.57
C GLU A 117 -15.14 1.18 -12.21
N MET A 118 -14.64 0.63 -13.33
CA MET A 118 -13.56 1.23 -14.09
C MET A 118 -13.98 2.57 -14.71
N ARG A 119 -15.13 2.60 -15.38
CA ARG A 119 -15.69 3.83 -15.98
C ARG A 119 -16.03 4.89 -14.95
N LYS A 120 -16.51 4.48 -13.77
CA LYS A 120 -16.81 5.39 -12.65
C LYS A 120 -15.56 6.06 -12.10
N ARG A 121 -14.43 5.33 -12.04
CA ARG A 121 -13.16 5.85 -11.50
C ARG A 121 -12.43 6.78 -12.46
N ASP A 122 -12.38 6.43 -13.74
CA ASP A 122 -11.81 7.29 -14.78
C ASP A 122 -12.61 7.16 -16.09
N PRO A 123 -13.62 8.04 -16.27
CA PRO A 123 -14.48 8.01 -17.44
C PRO A 123 -13.74 8.25 -18.76
N LEU A 124 -12.73 9.12 -18.76
CA LEU A 124 -11.99 9.51 -19.96
C LEU A 124 -11.06 8.39 -20.41
N LEU A 125 -10.33 7.79 -19.48
CA LEU A 125 -9.45 6.65 -19.77
C LEU A 125 -10.25 5.45 -20.24
N TYR A 126 -11.42 5.19 -19.63
CA TYR A 126 -12.31 4.12 -20.04
C TYR A 126 -12.80 4.30 -21.48
N GLU A 127 -13.27 5.50 -21.84
CA GLU A 127 -13.70 5.78 -23.21
C GLU A 127 -12.55 5.60 -24.21
N SER A 128 -11.36 6.03 -23.83
CA SER A 128 -10.15 5.90 -24.63
C SER A 128 -9.71 4.45 -24.82
N LEU A 129 -9.82 3.57 -23.84
CA LEU A 129 -9.29 2.21 -23.96
C LEU A 129 -10.34 1.18 -24.37
N ILE A 130 -11.58 1.37 -23.94
CA ILE A 130 -12.67 0.39 -24.10
C ILE A 130 -13.79 1.01 -24.93
N GLY A 131 -14.34 2.15 -24.49
CA GLY A 131 -15.55 2.75 -25.07
C GLY A 131 -15.49 2.98 -26.58
N ARG A 132 -14.35 3.43 -27.12
CA ARG A 132 -14.18 3.67 -28.57
C ARG A 132 -14.38 2.45 -29.46
N PHE A 133 -14.23 1.25 -28.91
CA PHE A 133 -14.34 -0.01 -29.63
C PHE A 133 -15.70 -0.69 -29.40
N GLN A 134 -16.53 -0.15 -28.49
CA GLN A 134 -17.86 -0.68 -28.24
C GLN A 134 -18.81 -0.30 -29.38
N SER A 135 -19.64 -1.25 -29.80
CA SER A 135 -20.73 -1.01 -30.74
C SER A 135 -21.86 -0.21 -30.09
N GLU A 136 -22.65 0.48 -30.90
CA GLU A 136 -23.81 1.23 -30.38
C GLU A 136 -24.82 0.34 -29.64
N GLN A 137 -24.89 -0.94 -29.98
CA GLN A 137 -25.76 -1.93 -29.33
C GLN A 137 -25.25 -2.29 -27.94
N GLU A 138 -23.96 -2.57 -27.81
CA GLU A 138 -23.31 -2.87 -26.51
C GLU A 138 -23.39 -1.67 -25.57
N VAL A 139 -23.14 -0.47 -26.07
CA VAL A 139 -23.25 0.77 -25.30
C VAL A 139 -24.67 0.91 -24.73
N ARG A 140 -25.72 0.72 -25.54
CA ARG A 140 -27.12 0.80 -25.08
C ARG A 140 -27.45 -0.26 -24.03
N ALA A 141 -26.99 -1.50 -24.22
CA ALA A 141 -27.20 -2.57 -23.24
C ALA A 141 -26.59 -2.23 -21.87
N VAL A 142 -25.37 -1.68 -21.87
CA VAL A 142 -24.67 -1.24 -20.65
C VAL A 142 -25.34 -0.03 -20.00
N PHE A 143 -25.94 0.88 -20.77
CA PHE A 143 -26.71 1.99 -20.20
C PHE A 143 -27.95 1.49 -19.46
N HIS A 144 -28.71 0.56 -20.04
CA HIS A 144 -29.92 0.01 -19.43
C HIS A 144 -29.64 -0.84 -18.19
N SER A 145 -28.52 -1.58 -18.15
CA SER A 145 -28.15 -2.36 -16.95
C SER A 145 -27.73 -1.50 -15.76
N ASN A 146 -27.25 -0.27 -16.01
CA ASN A 146 -26.67 0.61 -14.99
C ASN A 146 -27.61 1.70 -14.48
N GLU A 147 -28.80 1.87 -15.08
CA GLU A 147 -29.83 2.82 -14.62
C GLU A 147 -30.28 2.53 -13.18
N HIS A 148 -30.16 1.29 -12.71
CA HIS A 148 -30.54 0.89 -11.36
C HIS A 148 -29.46 1.08 -10.29
N GLN A 149 -28.28 1.62 -10.63
CA GLN A 149 -27.16 1.78 -9.69
C GLN A 149 -26.85 3.22 -9.25
N SER A 150 -27.51 4.25 -9.83
CA SER A 150 -27.40 5.62 -9.29
C SER A 150 -28.24 5.75 -8.03
N SER A 151 -27.60 5.72 -6.87
CA SER A 151 -28.27 5.78 -5.57
C SER A 151 -28.58 7.21 -5.12
N THR A 152 -27.80 8.21 -5.55
CA THR A 152 -27.98 9.60 -5.08
C THR A 152 -28.04 10.64 -6.20
N LEU A 153 -28.65 11.80 -5.91
CA LEU A 153 -28.67 12.96 -6.82
C LEU A 153 -27.26 13.44 -7.17
N SER A 154 -26.36 13.43 -6.20
CA SER A 154 -24.95 13.78 -6.40
C SER A 154 -24.28 12.88 -7.45
N ASP A 155 -24.55 11.56 -7.41
CA ASP A 155 -24.02 10.63 -8.42
C ASP A 155 -24.55 10.96 -9.82
N MET A 156 -25.83 11.33 -9.94
CA MET A 156 -26.40 11.72 -11.23
C MET A 156 -25.77 13.00 -11.77
N ILE A 157 -25.55 14.01 -10.91
CA ILE A 157 -24.92 15.28 -11.30
C ILE A 157 -23.47 15.04 -11.74
N LEU A 158 -22.71 14.24 -10.99
CA LEU A 158 -21.32 13.94 -11.30
C LEU A 158 -21.20 13.15 -12.62
N LYS A 159 -22.05 12.12 -12.83
CA LYS A 159 -22.13 11.39 -14.11
C LYS A 159 -22.41 12.31 -15.28
N PHE A 160 -23.28 13.30 -15.11
CA PHE A 160 -23.58 14.28 -16.17
C PHE A 160 -22.36 15.14 -16.49
N TYR A 161 -21.65 15.62 -15.48
CA TYR A 161 -20.43 16.42 -15.66
C TYR A 161 -19.35 15.61 -16.39
N ASP A 162 -19.10 14.38 -15.94
CA ASP A 162 -18.14 13.48 -16.56
C ASP A 162 -18.47 13.18 -18.02
N THR A 163 -19.76 12.91 -18.32
CA THR A 163 -20.20 12.66 -19.70
C THR A 163 -19.99 13.88 -20.59
N LYS A 164 -20.27 15.09 -20.08
CA LYS A 164 -20.02 16.33 -20.81
C LYS A 164 -18.53 16.52 -21.06
N ASN A 165 -17.69 16.26 -20.05
CA ASN A 165 -16.25 16.43 -20.10
C ASN A 165 -15.59 15.45 -21.08
N VAL A 166 -15.95 14.16 -21.02
CA VAL A 166 -15.51 13.13 -21.95
C VAL A 166 -15.89 13.51 -23.38
N ARG A 167 -17.14 13.96 -23.61
CA ARG A 167 -17.57 14.44 -24.94
C ARG A 167 -16.69 15.58 -25.42
N SER A 168 -16.49 16.63 -24.63
CA SER A 168 -15.64 17.77 -25.03
C SER A 168 -14.20 17.38 -25.36
N LEU A 169 -13.59 16.48 -24.59
CA LEU A 169 -12.21 16.05 -24.78
C LEU A 169 -12.05 15.01 -25.91
N HIS A 170 -13.05 14.17 -26.11
CA HIS A 170 -13.11 13.21 -27.21
C HIS A 170 -13.23 13.92 -28.58
N PHE A 171 -13.88 15.10 -28.66
CA PHE A 171 -13.88 15.91 -29.89
C PHE A 171 -12.49 16.46 -30.26
N ILE A 172 -11.61 16.65 -29.28
CA ILE A 172 -10.25 17.19 -29.48
C ILE A 172 -9.26 16.09 -29.89
N SER A 173 -9.52 14.85 -29.48
CA SER A 173 -8.57 13.72 -29.56
C SER A 173 -8.89 12.68 -30.64
N ARG A 174 -9.90 12.88 -31.49
CA ARG A 174 -10.15 12.02 -32.65
C ARG A 174 -9.12 12.28 -33.76
N PRO A 175 -8.16 11.38 -34.05
CA PRO A 175 -7.68 11.29 -35.42
C PRO A 175 -8.86 10.87 -36.30
N LEU A 176 -8.93 11.43 -37.51
CA LEU A 176 -9.95 11.12 -38.51
C LEU A 176 -10.21 9.61 -38.52
N ARG A 177 -11.47 9.21 -38.28
CA ARG A 177 -11.91 7.83 -38.48
C ARG A 177 -11.56 7.50 -39.93
N VAL A 178 -10.52 6.71 -40.16
CA VAL A 178 -10.24 6.17 -41.49
C VAL A 178 -11.42 5.26 -41.79
N VAL A 179 -12.38 5.80 -42.54
CA VAL A 179 -13.45 5.03 -43.15
C VAL A 179 -12.72 4.01 -44.01
N ARG A 180 -12.64 2.75 -43.56
CA ARG A 180 -12.25 1.67 -44.47
C ARG A 180 -13.29 1.71 -45.58
N LYS A 181 -12.89 2.20 -46.75
CA LYS A 181 -13.69 2.04 -47.96
C LYS A 181 -13.81 0.54 -48.16
N ASN A 182 -15.02 0.01 -47.97
CA ASN A 182 -15.33 -1.34 -48.43
C ASN A 182 -15.21 -1.28 -49.94
N TYR A 183 -14.10 -1.77 -50.50
CA TYR A 183 -14.06 -2.10 -51.90
C TYR A 183 -14.97 -3.31 -52.06
N SER A 184 -16.09 -3.13 -52.77
CA SER A 184 -16.86 -4.26 -53.27
C SER A 184 -15.95 -5.04 -54.21
N GLU A 185 -15.56 -6.25 -53.78
CA GLU A 185 -15.02 -7.25 -54.69
C GLU A 185 -16.15 -7.64 -55.64
N HIS A 186 -16.21 -6.97 -56.78
CA HIS A 186 -16.93 -7.47 -57.94
C HIS A 186 -16.10 -8.62 -58.51
N VAL A 187 -16.56 -9.84 -58.27
CA VAL A 187 -16.30 -11.01 -59.12
C VAL A 187 -17.46 -11.12 -60.10
#